data_AF-A0A8H6BT86-F1
#
_entry.id   AF-A0A8H6BT86-F1
#
_cell.length_a   1.000
_cell.length_b   1.000
_cell.length_c   1.000
_cell.angle_alpha   90.00
_cell.angle_beta   90.00
_cell.angle_gamma   90.00
#
_symmetry.space_group_name_H-M   'P 1'
#
loop_
_entity.id
_entity.type
_entity.pdbx_description
1 polymer ?
#
loop_
_entity_poly.entity_id
_entity_poly.type
_entity_poly.pdbx_seq_one_letter_code
_entity_poly.pdbx_strand_id
1 'polypeptide(L)'
;MAKTDNDGRIKQWIINPNGDFQNLGINKNSIYKAKFLTGKYFLLTFFPFVEISFIIDNPPDNHYHIPLLLSNYSYTTYRGS
;
A
#
# COMPACT_ATOMS: atom_id res chain seq x y z
N MET A 1 -10.88 -3.18 -5.64
CA MET A 1 -10.07 -2.75 -4.48
C MET A 1 -9.64 -3.98 -3.73
N ALA A 2 -8.36 -4.08 -3.36
CA ALA A 2 -7.88 -5.16 -2.49
C ALA A 2 -8.41 -4.99 -1.06
N LYS A 3 -8.52 -6.09 -0.32
CA LYS A 3 -8.91 -6.13 1.10
C LYS A 3 -7.85 -6.94 1.86
N THR A 4 -7.52 -6.50 3.08
CA THR A 4 -6.61 -7.24 3.94
C THR A 4 -7.22 -8.58 4.35
N ASP A 5 -6.38 -9.61 4.48
CA ASP A 5 -6.73 -10.87 5.10
C ASP A 5 -6.86 -10.72 6.64
N ASN A 6 -7.12 -11.84 7.33
CA ASN A 6 -7.28 -11.87 8.79
C ASN A 6 -5.98 -11.49 9.54
N ASP A 7 -4.83 -11.54 8.87
CA ASP A 7 -3.54 -11.14 9.43
C ASP A 7 -3.16 -9.69 9.04
N GLY A 8 -4.09 -8.94 8.43
CA GLY A 8 -3.85 -7.55 8.03
C GLY A 8 -3.02 -7.39 6.76
N ARG A 9 -2.82 -8.44 5.96
CA ARG A 9 -1.93 -8.42 4.78
C ARG A 9 -2.69 -8.39 3.46
N ILE A 10 -2.05 -7.84 2.43
CA ILE A 10 -2.40 -8.03 1.02
C ILE A 10 -1.22 -8.75 0.37
N LYS A 11 -1.30 -10.07 0.25
CA LYS A 11 -0.19 -10.91 -0.25
C LYS A 11 0.01 -10.78 -1.76
N GLN A 12 -1.07 -10.50 -2.49
CA GLN A 12 -1.04 -10.27 -3.92
C GLN A 12 -1.89 -9.04 -4.23
N TRP A 13 -1.27 -8.04 -4.85
CA TRP A 13 -1.98 -6.84 -5.27
C TRP A 13 -2.93 -7.20 -6.41
N ILE A 14 -4.22 -6.88 -6.23
CA ILE A 14 -5.19 -6.94 -7.32
C ILE A 14 -5.07 -5.61 -8.08
N ILE A 15 -4.26 -5.63 -9.13
CA ILE A 15 -4.22 -4.58 -10.13
C ILE A 15 -5.17 -5.03 -11.25
N ASN A 16 -5.91 -4.10 -11.87
CA ASN A 16 -7.08 -4.36 -12.73
C ASN A 16 -7.03 -5.66 -13.58
N PRO A 17 -8.18 -6.35 -13.78
CA PRO A 17 -8.25 -7.77 -14.18
C PRO A 17 -7.83 -8.11 -15.63
N ASN A 18 -7.28 -7.15 -16.38
CA ASN A 18 -6.88 -7.32 -17.78
C ASN A 18 -5.39 -6.98 -18.04
N GLY A 19 -4.59 -6.75 -17.00
CA GLY A 19 -3.18 -6.37 -17.14
C GLY A 19 -2.23 -7.48 -16.68
N ASP A 20 -1.38 -7.96 -17.60
CA ASP A 20 -0.19 -8.73 -17.22
C ASP A 20 0.72 -7.89 -16.32
N PHE A 21 1.34 -8.52 -15.30
CA PHE A 21 2.30 -7.86 -14.42
C PHE A 21 3.45 -7.18 -15.19
N GLN A 22 3.77 -7.69 -16.38
CA GLN A 22 4.80 -7.14 -17.27
C GLN A 22 4.41 -5.80 -17.93
N ASN A 23 3.10 -5.49 -18.03
CA ASN A 23 2.55 -4.27 -18.65
C ASN A 23 2.02 -3.25 -17.64
N LEU A 24 2.20 -3.49 -16.33
CA LEU A 24 1.68 -2.63 -15.26
C LEU A 24 2.32 -1.25 -15.19
N GLY A 25 3.37 -0.99 -15.96
CA GLY A 25 4.09 0.28 -15.88
C GLY A 25 4.59 0.52 -14.45
N ILE A 26 5.17 -0.51 -13.80
CA ILE A 26 6.10 -0.24 -12.71
C ILE A 26 7.35 0.38 -13.35
N ASN A 27 7.25 1.67 -13.62
CA ASN A 27 8.29 2.48 -14.19
C ASN A 27 9.33 2.68 -13.10
N LYS A 28 10.55 2.30 -13.45
CA LYS A 28 11.74 2.57 -12.63
C LYS A 28 11.77 4.06 -12.28
N ASN A 29 12.16 4.38 -11.05
CA ASN A 29 12.28 5.76 -10.58
C ASN A 29 10.96 6.55 -10.64
N SER A 30 9.81 5.88 -10.43
CA SER A 30 8.49 6.50 -10.40
C SER A 30 7.89 6.50 -9.00
N ILE A 31 6.97 7.43 -8.78
CA ILE A 31 6.25 7.60 -7.52
C ILE A 31 4.93 6.83 -7.60
N TYR A 32 4.70 5.96 -6.62
CA TYR A 32 3.49 5.20 -6.41
C TYR A 32 2.76 5.69 -5.17
N LYS A 33 1.48 5.32 -5.05
CA LYS A 33 0.66 5.65 -3.90
C LYS A 33 -0.21 4.48 -3.49
N ALA A 34 -0.20 4.15 -2.21
CA ALA A 34 -1.17 3.26 -1.57
C ALA A 34 -2.16 4.09 -0.75
N LYS A 35 -3.46 3.88 -0.98
CA LYS A 35 -4.54 4.54 -0.23
C LYS A 35 -5.27 3.54 0.66
N PHE A 36 -5.13 3.71 1.97
CA PHE A 36 -5.79 2.91 2.99
C PHE A 36 -7.10 3.59 3.40
N LEU A 37 -8.23 2.89 3.25
CA LEU A 37 -9.55 3.40 3.63
C LEU A 37 -9.77 3.23 5.15
N THR A 38 -8.95 3.88 5.96
CA THR A 38 -8.91 3.73 7.42
C THR A 38 -10.23 4.06 8.11
N GLY A 39 -10.95 5.08 7.65
CA GLY A 39 -12.28 5.42 8.19
C GLY A 39 -13.35 4.36 7.95
N LYS A 40 -13.15 3.44 6.98
CA LYS A 40 -14.04 2.28 6.78
C LYS A 40 -13.68 1.10 7.68
N TYR A 41 -12.45 1.05 8.17
CA TYR A 41 -11.94 -0.05 8.99
C TYR A 41 -12.09 0.26 10.48
N PHE A 42 -11.76 1.49 10.89
CA PHE A 42 -11.58 1.86 12.28
C PHE A 42 -12.66 2.85 12.73
N LEU A 43 -13.54 2.41 13.62
CA LEU A 43 -14.74 3.15 14.07
C LEU A 43 -14.41 4.52 14.67
N LEU A 44 -13.30 4.62 15.41
CA LEU A 44 -12.83 5.87 15.99
C LEU A 44 -11.42 6.17 15.46
N THR A 45 -11.36 6.97 14.40
CA THR A 45 -10.09 7.42 13.81
C THR A 45 -10.17 8.89 13.47
N PHE A 46 -9.06 9.60 13.69
CA PHE A 46 -8.86 10.95 13.19
C PHE A 46 -8.61 10.99 11.68
N PHE A 47 -8.26 9.84 11.08
CA PHE A 47 -7.87 9.74 9.68
C PHE A 47 -9.00 9.12 8.84
N PRO A 48 -9.72 9.89 8.01
CA PRO A 48 -10.76 9.33 7.14
C PRO A 48 -10.17 8.34 6.10
N PHE A 49 -8.92 8.57 5.70
CA PHE A 49 -8.07 7.65 4.95
C PHE A 49 -6.59 8.02 5.20
N VAL A 50 -5.67 7.11 4.89
CA VAL A 50 -4.22 7.36 4.89
C VAL A 50 -3.67 7.11 3.50
N GLU A 51 -2.89 8.04 2.96
CA GLU A 51 -2.18 7.90 1.69
C GLU A 51 -0.67 7.83 1.95
N ILE A 52 -0.04 6.77 1.46
CA ILE A 52 1.41 6.59 1.53
C ILE A 52 1.94 6.67 0.10
N SER A 53 2.71 7.72 -0.17
CA SER A 53 3.45 7.89 -1.42
C SER A 53 4.87 7.37 -1.25
N PHE A 54 5.36 6.58 -2.20
CA PHE A 54 6.68 5.96 -2.13
C PHE A 54 7.31 5.86 -3.52
N ILE A 55 8.64 5.78 -3.56
CA ILE A 55 9.43 5.67 -4.80
C ILE A 55 9.81 4.20 -4.97
N ILE A 56 9.78 3.71 -6.20
CA ILE A 56 10.42 2.46 -6.58
C ILE A 56 11.75 2.78 -7.24
N ASP A 57 12.83 2.32 -6.62
CA ASP A 57 14.22 2.59 -7.00
C ASP A 57 14.58 1.94 -8.36
N ASN A 58 15.76 2.32 -8.90
CA ASN A 58 16.35 1.70 -10.09
C ASN A 58 17.80 1.26 -9.80
N PRO A 59 18.10 -0.06 -9.78
CA PRO A 59 17.17 -1.17 -10.02
C PRO A 59 16.13 -1.32 -8.89
N PRO A 60 14.93 -1.85 -9.18
CA PRO A 60 13.95 -2.12 -8.14
C PRO A 60 14.36 -3.33 -7.30
N ASP A 61 14.17 -3.24 -5.99
CA ASP A 61 14.23 -4.42 -5.11
C ASP A 61 13.13 -5.43 -5.46
N ASN A 62 13.40 -6.71 -5.16
CA ASN A 62 12.47 -7.81 -5.43
C ASN A 62 11.19 -7.75 -4.60
N HIS A 63 11.20 -7.07 -3.46
CA HIS A 63 10.08 -6.99 -2.53
C HIS A 63 10.00 -5.60 -1.91
N TYR A 64 8.81 -4.99 -1.93
CA TYR A 64 8.51 -3.73 -1.25
C TYR A 64 7.42 -3.99 -0.22
N HIS A 65 7.79 -4.03 1.06
CA HIS A 65 6.84 -4.13 2.16
C HIS A 65 6.53 -2.73 2.70
N ILE A 66 5.28 -2.28 2.62
CA ILE A 66 4.87 -0.92 3.01
C ILE A 66 3.71 -1.04 4.02
N PRO A 67 4.01 -1.25 5.31
CA PRO A 67 3.00 -1.43 6.34
C PRO A 67 2.41 -0.09 6.78
N LEU A 68 1.20 -0.15 7.30
CA LEU A 68 0.54 0.94 8.01
C LEU A 68 0.29 0.49 9.45
N LEU A 69 0.97 1.10 10.41
CA LEU A 69 0.65 0.96 11.83
C LEU A 69 -0.29 2.11 12.19
N LEU A 70 -1.47 1.79 12.70
CA LEU A 70 -2.55 2.77 12.89
C LEU A 70 -3.05 2.76 14.34
N SER A 71 -3.19 3.96 14.91
CA SER A 71 -3.95 4.22 16.12
C SER A 71 -5.03 5.27 15.85
N ASN A 72 -5.85 5.63 16.85
CA ASN A 72 -6.93 6.59 16.69
C ASN A 72 -6.42 7.97 16.20
N TYR A 73 -5.21 8.38 16.60
CA TYR A 73 -4.66 9.73 16.36
C TYR A 73 -3.22 9.75 15.86
N SER A 74 -2.61 8.59 15.62
CA SER A 74 -1.29 8.49 15.00
C SER A 74 -1.26 7.36 13.98
N TYR A 75 -0.36 7.48 13.01
CA TYR A 75 0.05 6.35 12.21
C TYR A 75 1.53 6.45 11.91
N THR A 76 2.15 5.29 11.63
CA THR A 76 3.51 5.24 11.10
C THR A 76 3.56 4.28 9.91
N THR A 77 4.54 4.51 9.06
CA THR A 77 4.88 3.64 7.94
C THR A 77 6.40 3.64 7.77
N TYR A 78 6.92 2.63 7.06
CA TYR A 78 8.33 2.49 6.75
C TYR A 78 8.50 1.56 5.54
N ARG A 79 9.72 1.45 5.00
CA ARG A 79 10.07 0.40 4.03
C ARG A 79 10.54 -0.83 4.79
N GLY A 80 9.75 -1.90 4.78
CA GLY A 80 10.15 -3.21 5.29
C GLY A 80 10.94 -4.01 4.25
N SER A 81 11.56 -5.10 4.71
CA SER A 81 12.25 -6.10 3.89
C SER A 81 11.28 -7.06 3.22
#